data_AF-A0A913Z6W0-F1
#
_entry.id   AF-A0A913Z6W0-F1
#
_cell.length_a   1.000
_cell.length_b   1.000
_cell.length_c   1.000
_cell.angle_alpha   90.00
_cell.angle_beta   90.00
_cell.angle_gamma   90.00
#
_symmetry.space_group_name_H-M   'P 1'
#
loop_
_entity.id
_entity.type
_entity.pdbx_description
1 polymer ?
#
loop_
_entity_poly.entity_id
_entity_poly.type
_entity_poly.pdbx_seq_one_letter_code
_entity_poly.pdbx_strand_id
1 'polypeptide(L)'
;MAEQATQAFQAIVGIVGICGNGLVCVVIAKNRFMHTLTNAFIFNQALIDLIGSLMTLLLNLVPIPDPIPPGAAWVFLCSVWISDYLQWAPFTASTFNLITLTLERYLAIVFPFRYQALATRKKAIAVLVGVWVAGFLFSSFGIYLRYYEAGVCVIKQVAHPQVLGVCVFFVNYCLPVSIMLVVYIHITVVLKKGAGRIQPGPAAAGPSTEGQGESLMRARRNTFKTLLIVCAAFIICWTPNQIFFFLSNLGLKVDFSSPIFYITIGMVALNSCLNPFIYAIKYKQFQKGLKVVFGKRGDRASIATASTGHN
;
A
#
# COMPACT_ATOMS: atom_id res chain seq x y z
N MET A 1 -16.63 2.27 -27.33
CA MET A 1 -15.61 1.19 -27.21
C MET A 1 -14.51 1.53 -26.20
N ALA A 2 -13.79 2.65 -26.33
CA ALA A 2 -12.68 2.98 -25.40
C ALA A 2 -13.13 3.20 -23.94
N GLU A 3 -14.26 3.87 -23.73
CA GLU A 3 -14.84 4.09 -22.39
C GLU A 3 -15.25 2.77 -21.71
N GLN A 4 -16.00 1.93 -22.41
CA GLN A 4 -16.38 0.58 -21.94
C GLN A 4 -15.16 -0.29 -21.62
N ALA A 5 -14.13 -0.26 -22.46
CA ALA A 5 -12.89 -1.01 -22.21
C ALA A 5 -12.19 -0.51 -20.93
N THR A 6 -12.25 0.79 -20.66
CA THR A 6 -11.60 1.38 -19.50
C THR A 6 -12.36 1.13 -18.21
N GLN A 7 -13.69 1.24 -18.24
CA GLN A 7 -14.56 0.84 -17.13
C GLN A 7 -14.39 -0.65 -16.81
N ALA A 8 -14.36 -1.51 -17.83
CA ALA A 8 -14.11 -2.94 -17.65
C ALA A 8 -12.75 -3.21 -17.00
N PHE A 9 -11.70 -2.51 -17.45
CA PHE A 9 -10.37 -2.61 -16.84
C PHE A 9 -10.38 -2.22 -15.35
N GLN A 10 -10.95 -1.07 -15.01
CA GLN A 10 -11.00 -0.61 -13.62
C GLN A 10 -11.86 -1.52 -12.73
N ALA A 11 -12.97 -2.07 -13.26
CA ALA A 11 -13.79 -3.05 -12.55
C ALA A 11 -13.03 -4.35 -12.28
N ILE A 12 -12.29 -4.87 -13.28
CA ILE A 12 -11.44 -6.07 -13.10
C ILE A 12 -10.38 -5.82 -12.03
N VAL A 13 -9.68 -4.69 -12.11
CA VAL A 13 -8.68 -4.31 -11.10
C VAL A 13 -9.32 -4.22 -9.72
N GLY A 14 -10.45 -3.54 -9.58
CA GLY A 14 -11.20 -3.44 -8.33
C GLY A 14 -11.59 -4.80 -7.73
N ILE A 15 -12.14 -5.70 -8.55
CA ILE A 15 -12.53 -7.06 -8.09
C ILE A 15 -11.30 -7.86 -7.64
N VAL A 16 -10.23 -7.86 -8.44
CA VAL A 16 -8.98 -8.55 -8.09
C VAL A 16 -8.40 -7.98 -6.79
N GLY A 17 -8.43 -6.66 -6.62
CA GLY A 17 -7.98 -5.97 -5.41
C GLY A 17 -8.79 -6.34 -4.18
N ILE A 18 -10.13 -6.38 -4.27
CA ILE A 18 -11.01 -6.79 -3.17
C ILE A 18 -10.74 -8.24 -2.77
N CYS A 19 -10.76 -9.16 -3.74
CA CYS A 19 -10.55 -10.58 -3.49
C CYS A 19 -9.14 -10.85 -2.92
N GLY A 20 -8.11 -10.29 -3.55
CA GLY A 20 -6.72 -10.51 -3.18
C GLY A 20 -6.37 -9.93 -1.82
N ASN A 21 -6.74 -8.67 -1.56
CA ASN A 21 -6.44 -8.04 -0.27
C ASN A 21 -7.32 -8.60 0.86
N GLY A 22 -8.56 -8.98 0.56
CA GLY A 22 -9.43 -9.70 1.51
C GLY A 22 -8.81 -11.04 1.92
N LEU A 23 -8.24 -11.77 0.96
CA LEU A 23 -7.49 -12.99 1.23
C LEU A 23 -6.27 -12.74 2.12
N VAL A 24 -5.52 -11.66 1.87
CA VAL A 24 -4.37 -11.28 2.71
C VAL A 24 -4.81 -11.05 4.15
N CYS A 25 -5.87 -10.28 4.36
CA CYS A 25 -6.46 -10.03 5.67
C CYS A 25 -6.87 -11.34 6.37
N VAL A 26 -7.59 -12.22 5.68
CA VAL A 26 -8.04 -13.52 6.22
C VAL A 26 -6.87 -14.40 6.64
N VAL A 27 -5.85 -14.51 5.79
CA VAL A 27 -4.67 -15.36 6.06
C VAL A 27 -3.91 -14.84 7.29
N ILE A 28 -3.65 -13.54 7.39
CA ILE A 28 -2.94 -12.99 8.56
C ILE A 28 -3.81 -13.13 9.82
N ALA A 29 -5.11 -12.82 9.75
CA ALA A 29 -6.00 -12.88 10.90
C ALA A 29 -6.11 -14.30 11.48
N LYS A 30 -6.26 -15.31 10.62
CA LYS A 30 -6.44 -16.72 11.06
C LYS A 30 -5.15 -17.38 11.56
N ASN A 31 -3.98 -16.91 11.15
CA ASN A 31 -2.71 -17.56 11.45
C ASN A 31 -1.94 -16.83 12.56
N ARG A 32 -2.01 -17.33 13.81
CA ARG A 32 -1.37 -16.72 14.98
C ARG A 32 0.15 -16.52 14.82
N PHE A 33 0.83 -17.44 14.15
CA PHE A 33 2.28 -17.32 13.88
C PHE A 33 2.63 -16.12 12.97
N MET A 34 1.63 -15.56 12.28
CA MET A 34 1.78 -14.34 11.50
C MET A 34 1.51 -13.07 12.32
N HIS A 35 1.15 -13.13 13.60
CA HIS A 35 0.83 -11.94 14.40
C HIS A 35 2.09 -11.22 14.91
N THR A 36 2.87 -10.71 13.96
CA THR A 36 4.08 -9.92 14.20
C THR A 36 3.83 -8.44 13.88
N LEU A 37 4.72 -7.56 14.35
CA LEU A 37 4.58 -6.13 14.06
C LEU A 37 4.57 -5.83 12.56
N THR A 38 5.50 -6.44 11.80
CA THR A 38 5.57 -6.32 10.34
C THR A 38 4.25 -6.71 9.67
N ASN A 39 3.67 -7.81 10.13
CA ASN A 39 2.44 -8.33 9.55
C ASN A 39 1.23 -7.48 9.93
N ALA A 40 1.28 -6.72 11.03
CA ALA A 40 0.27 -5.69 11.30
C ALA A 40 0.33 -4.55 10.28
N PHE A 41 1.52 -4.11 9.84
CA PHE A 41 1.66 -3.14 8.76
C PHE A 41 1.22 -3.70 7.40
N ILE A 42 1.54 -4.97 7.09
CA ILE A 42 1.07 -5.66 5.87
C ILE A 42 -0.45 -5.85 5.90
N PHE A 43 -1.02 -6.18 7.06
CA PHE A 43 -2.47 -6.26 7.23
C PHE A 43 -3.13 -4.89 7.04
N ASN A 44 -2.57 -3.83 7.61
CA ASN A 44 -3.06 -2.47 7.41
C ASN A 44 -2.99 -2.06 5.94
N GLN A 45 -1.88 -2.39 5.26
CA GLN A 45 -1.73 -2.19 3.82
C GLN A 45 -2.86 -2.87 3.04
N ALA A 46 -3.12 -4.15 3.33
CA ALA A 46 -4.19 -4.90 2.67
C ALA A 46 -5.58 -4.33 2.99
N LEU A 47 -5.83 -3.84 4.20
CA LEU A 47 -7.09 -3.20 4.55
C LEU A 47 -7.30 -1.88 3.79
N ILE A 48 -6.27 -1.04 3.69
CA ILE A 48 -6.30 0.20 2.91
C ILE A 48 -6.56 -0.12 1.43
N ASP A 49 -5.78 -1.05 0.87
CA ASP A 49 -5.87 -1.44 -0.53
C ASP A 49 -7.23 -2.10 -0.85
N LEU A 50 -7.82 -2.86 0.08
CA LEU A 50 -9.18 -3.42 -0.06
C LEU A 50 -10.22 -2.30 -0.13
N ILE A 51 -10.14 -1.30 0.74
CA ILE A 51 -11.07 -0.15 0.73
C ILE A 51 -10.90 0.67 -0.55
N GLY A 52 -9.66 0.96 -0.97
CA GLY A 52 -9.39 1.66 -2.23
C GLY A 52 -9.90 0.89 -3.46
N SER A 53 -9.77 -0.44 -3.45
CA SER A 53 -10.29 -1.31 -4.53
C SER A 53 -11.81 -1.34 -4.55
N LEU A 54 -12.46 -1.37 -3.38
CA LEU A 54 -13.92 -1.25 -3.25
C LEU A 54 -14.41 0.10 -3.78
N MET A 55 -13.76 1.21 -3.40
CA MET A 55 -14.13 2.55 -3.88
C MET A 55 -13.92 2.68 -5.38
N THR A 56 -12.83 2.12 -5.93
CA THR A 56 -12.59 2.06 -7.37
C THR A 56 -13.74 1.34 -8.09
N LEU A 57 -14.17 0.18 -7.57
CA LEU A 57 -15.29 -0.56 -8.16
C LEU A 57 -16.60 0.23 -8.08
N LEU A 58 -16.92 0.80 -6.92
CA LEU A 58 -18.18 1.53 -6.72
C LEU A 58 -18.25 2.82 -7.55
N LEU A 59 -17.16 3.60 -7.63
CA LEU A 59 -17.13 4.82 -8.45
C LEU A 59 -17.32 4.54 -9.95
N ASN A 60 -16.91 3.35 -10.41
CA ASN A 60 -17.09 2.94 -11.81
C ASN A 60 -18.47 2.35 -12.12
N LEU A 61 -19.08 1.66 -11.15
CA LEU A 61 -20.33 0.92 -11.37
C LEU A 61 -21.58 1.70 -10.96
N VAL A 62 -21.46 2.67 -10.06
CA VAL A 62 -22.60 3.46 -9.59
C VAL A 62 -22.81 4.64 -10.54
N PRO A 63 -23.86 4.64 -11.37
CA PRO A 63 -24.13 5.75 -12.29
C PRO A 63 -24.48 7.01 -11.50
N ILE A 64 -23.96 8.15 -11.96
CA ILE A 64 -24.29 9.47 -11.43
C ILE A 64 -25.47 10.01 -12.25
N PRO A 65 -26.57 10.47 -11.62
CA PRO A 65 -27.67 11.10 -12.36
C PRO A 65 -27.21 12.37 -13.07
N ASP A 66 -27.69 12.58 -14.29
CA ASP A 66 -27.48 13.79 -15.06
C ASP A 66 -28.83 14.33 -15.54
N PRO A 67 -29.34 15.45 -14.99
CA PRO A 67 -28.72 16.32 -14.00
C PRO A 67 -28.73 15.74 -12.57
N ILE A 68 -27.77 16.18 -11.74
CA ILE A 68 -27.69 15.85 -10.31
C ILE A 68 -28.86 16.53 -9.56
N PRO A 69 -29.67 15.78 -8.79
CA PRO A 69 -30.80 16.37 -8.08
C PRO A 69 -30.36 17.42 -7.04
N PRO A 70 -31.20 18.43 -6.76
CA PRO A 70 -30.91 19.41 -5.71
C PRO A 70 -31.05 18.78 -4.31
N GLY A 71 -30.35 19.35 -3.34
CA GLY A 71 -30.47 18.98 -1.92
C GLY A 71 -29.13 18.69 -1.24
N ALA A 72 -29.12 18.79 0.10
CA ALA A 72 -27.89 18.67 0.89
C ALA A 72 -27.15 17.34 0.70
N ALA A 73 -27.87 16.24 0.48
CA ALA A 73 -27.28 14.93 0.20
C ALA A 73 -26.45 14.93 -1.09
N TRP A 74 -26.95 15.53 -2.17
CA TRP A 74 -26.25 15.61 -3.45
C TRP A 74 -25.10 16.60 -3.44
N VAL A 75 -25.19 17.69 -2.66
CA VAL A 75 -24.06 18.59 -2.40
C VAL A 75 -22.93 17.84 -1.68
N PHE A 76 -23.27 17.02 -0.68
CA PHE A 76 -22.30 16.17 0.01
C PHE A 76 -21.69 15.12 -0.93
N LEU A 77 -22.50 14.40 -1.71
CA LEU A 77 -22.02 13.42 -2.68
C LEU A 77 -21.15 14.06 -3.76
N CYS A 78 -21.49 15.26 -4.24
CA CYS A 78 -20.63 16.01 -5.17
C CYS A 78 -19.24 16.27 -4.57
N SER A 79 -19.20 16.65 -3.29
CA SER A 79 -17.96 17.01 -2.62
C SER A 79 -17.15 15.79 -2.16
N VAL A 80 -17.78 14.65 -1.86
CA VAL A 80 -17.11 13.49 -1.24
C VAL A 80 -16.99 12.28 -2.17
N TRP A 81 -18.03 12.01 -2.97
CA TRP A 81 -18.09 10.86 -3.88
C TRP A 81 -17.59 11.23 -5.27
N ILE A 82 -18.22 12.22 -5.92
CA ILE A 82 -17.90 12.65 -7.30
C ILE A 82 -16.53 13.34 -7.37
N SER A 83 -15.99 13.78 -6.23
CA SER A 83 -14.61 14.27 -6.13
C SER A 83 -13.54 13.20 -6.15
N ASP A 84 -13.94 11.92 -6.17
CA ASP A 84 -13.08 10.76 -6.02
C ASP A 84 -12.29 10.78 -4.70
N TYR A 85 -12.68 11.63 -3.74
CA TYR A 85 -12.00 11.79 -2.46
C TYR A 85 -11.89 10.46 -1.72
N LEU A 86 -12.98 9.69 -1.68
CA LEU A 86 -13.00 8.38 -1.03
C LEU A 86 -12.12 7.32 -1.72
N GLN A 87 -11.71 7.53 -2.97
CA GLN A 87 -10.75 6.68 -3.66
C GLN A 87 -9.31 7.17 -3.45
N TRP A 88 -9.06 8.47 -3.60
CA TRP A 88 -7.72 9.05 -3.46
C TRP A 88 -7.21 9.04 -2.01
N ALA A 89 -8.08 9.20 -1.01
CA ALA A 89 -7.67 9.17 0.40
C ALA A 89 -7.05 7.82 0.81
N PRO A 90 -7.67 6.65 0.52
CA PRO A 90 -7.01 5.35 0.70
C PRO A 90 -5.72 5.18 -0.11
N PHE A 91 -5.65 5.64 -1.36
CA PHE A 91 -4.40 5.56 -2.15
C PHE A 91 -3.25 6.37 -1.54
N THR A 92 -3.53 7.55 -0.99
CA THR A 92 -2.53 8.34 -0.25
C THR A 92 -2.17 7.66 1.08
N ALA A 93 -3.14 7.15 1.83
CA ALA A 93 -2.87 6.41 3.07
C ALA A 93 -2.00 5.15 2.80
N SER A 94 -2.24 4.47 1.68
CA SER A 94 -1.47 3.31 1.20
C SER A 94 0.00 3.71 0.97
N THR A 95 0.22 4.85 0.31
CA THR A 95 1.56 5.43 0.09
C THR A 95 2.29 5.70 1.41
N PHE A 96 1.62 6.34 2.36
CA PHE A 96 2.20 6.62 3.68
C PHE A 96 2.47 5.32 4.46
N ASN A 97 1.58 4.34 4.38
CA ASN A 97 1.80 3.05 5.02
C ASN A 97 3.02 2.32 4.42
N LEU A 98 3.25 2.37 3.10
CA LEU A 98 4.46 1.84 2.48
C LEU A 98 5.74 2.50 3.04
N ILE A 99 5.75 3.83 3.21
CA ILE A 99 6.90 4.53 3.83
C ILE A 99 7.12 4.03 5.26
N THR A 100 6.06 3.95 6.06
CA THR A 100 6.18 3.48 7.45
C THR A 100 6.68 2.04 7.52
N LEU A 101 6.21 1.17 6.61
CA LEU A 101 6.68 -0.21 6.49
C LEU A 101 8.16 -0.25 6.08
N THR A 102 8.60 0.61 5.15
CA THR A 102 10.02 0.73 4.79
C THR A 102 10.90 1.18 5.96
N LEU A 103 10.46 2.19 6.72
CA LEU A 103 11.17 2.66 7.92
C LEU A 103 11.19 1.61 9.03
N GLU A 104 10.10 0.91 9.22
CA GLU A 104 10.01 -0.19 10.17
C GLU A 104 10.99 -1.31 9.80
N ARG A 105 11.07 -1.70 8.52
CA ARG A 105 12.09 -2.64 8.03
C ARG A 105 13.51 -2.15 8.24
N TYR A 106 13.75 -0.86 8.02
CA TYR A 106 15.05 -0.24 8.26
C TYR A 106 15.48 -0.42 9.71
N LEU A 107 14.63 -0.07 10.66
CA LEU A 107 14.90 -0.23 12.09
C LEU A 107 15.13 -1.71 12.45
N ALA A 108 14.27 -2.61 11.96
CA ALA A 108 14.37 -4.03 12.26
C ALA A 108 15.65 -4.70 11.71
N ILE A 109 16.22 -4.21 10.61
CA ILE A 109 17.40 -4.81 9.97
C ILE A 109 18.70 -4.11 10.36
N VAL A 110 18.71 -2.78 10.35
CA VAL A 110 19.92 -1.98 10.59
C VAL A 110 20.18 -1.81 12.09
N PHE A 111 19.13 -1.69 12.91
CA PHE A 111 19.24 -1.44 14.35
C PHE A 111 18.45 -2.47 15.18
N PRO A 112 18.78 -3.78 15.11
CA PRO A 112 17.97 -4.85 15.68
C PRO A 112 17.72 -4.72 17.19
N PHE A 113 18.71 -4.29 17.97
CA PHE A 113 18.58 -4.09 19.42
C PHE A 113 17.70 -2.89 19.77
N ARG A 114 17.86 -1.77 19.05
CA ARG A 114 16.97 -0.60 19.22
C ARG A 114 15.55 -0.92 18.82
N TYR A 115 15.38 -1.72 17.75
CA TYR A 115 14.05 -2.16 17.32
C TYR A 115 13.34 -2.97 18.42
N GLN A 116 14.03 -3.89 19.09
CA GLN A 116 13.45 -4.64 20.22
C GLN A 116 12.99 -3.73 21.37
N ALA A 117 13.73 -2.66 21.65
CA ALA A 117 13.35 -1.69 22.69
C ALA A 117 12.25 -0.70 22.26
N LEU A 118 12.25 -0.27 20.99
CA LEU A 118 11.37 0.79 20.49
C LEU A 118 10.04 0.29 19.93
N ALA A 119 10.05 -0.89 19.30
CA ALA A 119 8.96 -1.39 18.47
C ALA A 119 7.87 -2.06 19.32
N THR A 120 7.07 -1.23 20.00
CA THR A 120 5.93 -1.69 20.82
C THR A 120 4.62 -1.68 20.04
N ARG A 121 3.70 -2.57 20.41
CA ARG A 121 2.38 -2.68 19.76
C ARG A 121 1.57 -1.38 19.85
N LYS A 122 1.63 -0.68 20.98
CA LYS A 122 0.91 0.61 21.18
C LYS A 122 1.41 1.67 20.20
N LYS A 123 2.73 1.81 20.06
CA LYS A 123 3.34 2.75 19.11
C LYS A 123 3.01 2.40 17.67
N ALA A 124 3.05 1.11 17.32
CA ALA A 124 2.67 0.69 15.97
C ALA A 124 1.20 1.01 15.66
N ILE A 125 0.26 0.72 16.57
CA ILE A 125 -1.16 1.08 16.38
C ILE A 125 -1.30 2.59 16.17
N ALA A 126 -0.61 3.42 16.95
CA ALA A 126 -0.62 4.88 16.76
C ALA A 126 -0.12 5.29 15.37
N VAL A 127 0.95 4.66 14.87
CA VAL A 127 1.44 4.89 13.49
C VAL A 127 0.40 4.44 12.45
N LEU A 128 -0.23 3.27 12.63
CA LEU A 128 -1.25 2.78 11.71
C LEU A 128 -2.47 3.72 11.65
N VAL A 129 -2.95 4.23 12.79
CA VAL A 129 -4.02 5.23 12.82
C VAL A 129 -3.55 6.54 12.18
N GLY A 130 -2.31 6.95 12.46
CA GLY A 130 -1.71 8.16 11.91
C GLY A 130 -1.67 8.17 10.38
N VAL A 131 -1.36 7.03 9.72
CA VAL A 131 -1.34 6.98 8.25
C VAL A 131 -2.73 7.16 7.62
N TRP A 132 -3.79 6.67 8.27
CA TRP A 132 -5.16 6.91 7.84
C TRP A 132 -5.52 8.38 7.95
N VAL A 133 -5.29 8.98 9.13
CA VAL A 133 -5.57 10.40 9.37
C VAL A 133 -4.79 11.28 8.41
N ALA A 134 -3.49 11.03 8.22
CA ALA A 134 -2.66 11.79 7.31
C ALA A 134 -3.14 11.66 5.85
N GLY A 135 -3.52 10.45 5.41
CA GLY A 135 -4.00 10.24 4.04
C GLY A 135 -5.33 10.95 3.75
N PHE A 136 -6.30 10.82 4.65
CA PHE A 136 -7.60 11.49 4.51
C PHE A 136 -7.46 13.01 4.62
N LEU A 137 -6.66 13.50 5.56
CA LEU A 137 -6.42 14.93 5.70
C LEU A 137 -5.73 15.50 4.47
N PHE A 138 -4.70 14.83 3.97
CA PHE A 138 -3.98 15.28 2.78
C PHE A 138 -4.90 15.33 1.57
N SER A 139 -5.69 14.28 1.31
CA SER A 139 -6.58 14.23 0.14
C SER A 139 -7.83 15.11 0.25
N SER A 140 -8.06 15.77 1.39
CA SER A 140 -9.24 16.63 1.63
C SER A 140 -9.35 17.82 0.66
N PHE A 141 -8.26 18.20 -0.01
CA PHE A 141 -8.32 19.21 -1.08
C PHE A 141 -9.30 18.82 -2.19
N GLY A 142 -9.48 17.52 -2.47
CA GLY A 142 -10.45 17.04 -3.46
C GLY A 142 -11.88 17.43 -3.11
N ILE A 143 -12.22 17.42 -1.81
CA ILE A 143 -13.52 17.89 -1.32
C ILE A 143 -13.66 19.39 -1.55
N TYR A 144 -12.63 20.15 -1.20
CA TYR A 144 -12.65 21.60 -1.35
C TYR A 144 -12.79 22.03 -2.81
N LEU A 145 -12.18 21.30 -3.75
CA LEU A 145 -12.15 21.63 -5.17
C LEU A 145 -13.47 21.37 -5.90
N ARG A 146 -14.45 20.68 -5.31
CA ARG A 146 -15.73 20.45 -5.98
C ARG A 146 -16.86 21.20 -5.30
N TYR A 147 -17.83 21.65 -6.10
CA TYR A 147 -19.05 22.27 -5.62
C TYR A 147 -20.21 21.96 -6.56
N TYR A 148 -21.42 21.97 -5.99
CA TYR A 148 -22.66 21.77 -6.74
C TYR A 148 -23.16 23.10 -7.30
N GLU A 149 -23.50 23.12 -8.59
CA GLU A 149 -24.08 24.28 -9.27
C GLU A 149 -25.10 23.81 -10.31
N ALA A 150 -26.36 24.22 -10.14
CA ALA A 150 -27.45 24.03 -11.12
C ALA A 150 -27.55 22.62 -11.75
N GLY A 151 -27.42 21.56 -10.92
CA GLY A 151 -27.52 20.17 -11.38
C GLY A 151 -26.20 19.55 -11.84
N VAL A 152 -25.08 20.25 -11.70
CA VAL A 152 -23.75 19.79 -12.10
C VAL A 152 -22.77 19.85 -10.93
N CYS A 153 -21.83 18.92 -10.87
CA CYS A 153 -20.73 18.94 -9.90
C CYS A 153 -19.46 19.52 -10.54
N VAL A 154 -19.20 20.79 -10.27
CA VAL A 154 -18.19 21.60 -10.96
C VAL A 154 -16.87 21.59 -10.19
N ILE A 155 -15.76 21.62 -10.93
CA ILE A 155 -14.41 21.78 -10.38
C ILE A 155 -14.12 23.29 -10.24
N LYS A 156 -13.74 23.71 -9.03
CA LYS A 156 -13.36 25.10 -8.72
C LYS A 156 -12.10 25.50 -9.47
N GLN A 157 -12.16 26.68 -10.09
CA GLN A 157 -10.98 27.37 -10.61
C GLN A 157 -10.20 27.97 -9.43
N VAL A 158 -9.03 27.43 -9.14
CA VAL A 158 -8.13 27.96 -8.11
C VAL A 158 -7.16 28.97 -8.73
N ALA A 159 -6.76 30.00 -7.97
CA ALA A 159 -5.84 31.03 -8.48
C ALA A 159 -4.45 30.49 -8.82
N HIS A 160 -3.99 29.45 -8.12
CA HIS A 160 -2.66 28.86 -8.27
C HIS A 160 -2.71 27.32 -8.35
N PRO A 161 -3.23 26.73 -9.44
CA PRO A 161 -3.30 25.27 -9.61
C PRO A 161 -1.91 24.63 -9.60
N GLN A 162 -0.88 25.34 -10.07
CA GLN A 162 0.51 24.89 -10.07
C GLN A 162 0.97 24.51 -8.65
N VAL A 163 0.63 25.32 -7.65
CA VAL A 163 1.04 25.09 -6.25
C VAL A 163 0.46 23.78 -5.75
N LEU A 164 -0.83 23.56 -5.97
CA LEU A 164 -1.48 22.30 -5.61
C LEU A 164 -0.84 21.11 -6.33
N GLY A 165 -0.65 21.22 -7.65
CA GLY A 165 -0.01 20.18 -8.46
C GLY A 165 1.38 19.79 -7.94
N VAL A 166 2.22 20.77 -7.64
CA VAL A 166 3.56 20.58 -7.08
C VAL A 166 3.49 19.94 -5.70
N CYS A 167 2.60 20.41 -4.81
CA CYS A 167 2.44 19.85 -3.48
C CYS A 167 1.98 18.38 -3.53
N VAL A 168 0.99 18.06 -4.36
CA VAL A 168 0.49 16.69 -4.54
C VAL A 168 1.57 15.77 -5.11
N PHE A 169 2.25 16.21 -6.18
CA PHE A 169 3.34 15.45 -6.78
C PHE A 169 4.48 15.20 -5.79
N PHE A 170 4.87 16.21 -5.03
CA PHE A 170 5.94 16.06 -4.06
C PHE A 170 5.57 15.11 -2.91
N VAL A 171 4.40 15.30 -2.29
CA VAL A 171 3.99 14.55 -1.10
C VAL A 171 3.58 13.11 -1.42
N ASN A 172 2.87 12.87 -2.53
CA ASN A 172 2.43 11.51 -2.89
C ASN A 172 3.46 10.73 -3.71
N TYR A 173 4.48 11.38 -4.27
CA TYR A 173 5.41 10.69 -5.17
C TYR A 173 6.87 10.95 -4.83
N CYS A 174 7.38 12.18 -4.98
CA CYS A 174 8.82 12.43 -4.80
C CYS A 174 9.33 12.06 -3.41
N LEU A 175 8.65 12.52 -2.36
CA LEU A 175 9.03 12.25 -0.97
C LEU A 175 8.96 10.74 -0.65
N PRO A 176 7.85 10.01 -0.90
CA PRO A 176 7.78 8.57 -0.70
C PRO A 176 8.87 7.80 -1.44
N VAL A 177 9.05 8.07 -2.74
CA VAL A 177 10.04 7.37 -3.58
C VAL A 177 11.46 7.64 -3.06
N SER A 178 11.79 8.88 -2.73
CA SER A 178 13.11 9.25 -2.22
C SER A 178 13.43 8.54 -0.92
N ILE A 179 12.48 8.54 0.04
CA ILE A 179 12.66 7.84 1.32
C ILE A 179 12.85 6.34 1.08
N MET A 180 11.98 5.71 0.28
CA MET A 180 12.06 4.28 0.01
C MET A 180 13.39 3.89 -0.65
N LEU A 181 13.82 4.65 -1.66
CA LEU A 181 15.08 4.40 -2.36
C LEU A 181 16.28 4.53 -1.44
N VAL A 182 16.41 5.65 -0.72
CA VAL A 182 17.54 5.89 0.19
C VAL A 182 17.61 4.80 1.26
N VAL A 183 16.48 4.49 1.88
CA VAL A 183 16.40 3.47 2.92
C VAL A 183 16.78 2.10 2.38
N TYR A 184 16.24 1.68 1.23
CA TYR A 184 16.52 0.36 0.67
C TYR A 184 17.94 0.21 0.10
N ILE A 185 18.50 1.27 -0.47
CA ILE A 185 19.91 1.31 -0.85
C ILE A 185 20.77 1.09 0.41
N HIS A 186 20.49 1.81 1.49
CA HIS A 186 21.23 1.67 2.74
C HIS A 186 21.10 0.26 3.35
N ILE A 187 19.88 -0.29 3.43
CA ILE A 187 19.66 -1.67 3.90
C ILE A 187 20.47 -2.66 3.06
N THR A 188 20.46 -2.50 1.73
CA THR A 188 21.22 -3.38 0.81
C THR A 188 22.72 -3.30 1.06
N VAL A 189 23.26 -2.09 1.28
CA VAL A 189 24.69 -1.89 1.60
C VAL A 189 25.04 -2.53 2.94
N VAL A 190 24.23 -2.34 3.98
CA VAL A 190 24.44 -2.94 5.31
C VAL A 190 24.42 -4.46 5.23
N LEU A 191 23.45 -5.05 4.52
CA LEU A 191 23.35 -6.49 4.34
C LEU A 191 24.52 -7.08 3.56
N LYS A 192 25.02 -6.39 2.52
CA LYS A 192 26.20 -6.83 1.76
C LYS A 192 27.48 -6.78 2.59
N LYS A 193 27.69 -5.68 3.34
CA LYS A 193 28.85 -5.54 4.25
C LYS A 193 28.83 -6.57 5.38
N GLY A 194 27.64 -6.90 5.91
CA GLY A 194 27.48 -7.94 6.93
C GLY A 194 27.80 -9.34 6.41
N ALA A 195 27.44 -9.67 5.16
CA ALA A 195 27.76 -10.96 4.56
C ALA A 195 29.27 -11.19 4.36
N GLY A 196 30.04 -10.12 4.12
CA GLY A 196 31.51 -10.20 4.00
C GLY A 196 32.26 -10.36 5.32
N ARG A 197 31.59 -10.17 6.47
CA ARG A 197 32.17 -10.36 7.82
C ARG A 197 31.91 -11.76 8.40
N ILE A 198 31.02 -12.53 7.80
CA ILE A 198 30.82 -13.95 8.13
C ILE A 198 31.84 -14.76 7.33
N GLN A 199 33.11 -14.57 7.66
CA GLN A 199 34.16 -15.53 7.32
C GLN A 199 34.14 -16.57 8.44
N PRO A 200 34.26 -17.89 8.15
CA PRO A 200 34.16 -18.91 9.19
C PRO A 200 35.32 -18.77 10.17
N GLY A 201 35.07 -18.08 11.29
CA GLY A 201 35.93 -18.09 12.46
C GLY A 201 35.87 -19.46 13.14
N PRO A 202 36.91 -19.87 13.88
CA PRO A 202 37.00 -21.22 14.43
C PRO A 202 35.77 -21.54 15.29
N ALA A 203 35.24 -22.75 15.08
CA ALA A 203 34.09 -23.29 15.79
C ALA A 203 34.31 -23.27 17.32
N ALA A 204 33.90 -22.20 17.97
CA ALA A 204 34.00 -22.02 19.42
C ALA A 204 32.84 -21.17 19.96
N ALA A 205 31.60 -21.54 19.63
CA ALA A 205 30.42 -21.09 20.35
C ALA A 205 29.33 -22.19 20.26
N GLY A 206 28.71 -22.49 21.40
CA GLY A 206 27.82 -23.64 21.56
C GLY A 206 26.54 -23.62 20.69
N PRO A 207 25.83 -24.76 20.57
CA PRO A 207 24.94 -25.05 19.44
C PRO A 207 23.58 -24.33 19.38
N SER A 208 23.24 -23.42 20.30
CA SER A 208 21.84 -23.00 20.50
C SER A 208 21.50 -21.53 20.18
N THR A 209 22.46 -20.60 20.25
CA THR A 209 22.15 -19.15 20.15
C THR A 209 22.51 -18.54 18.79
N GLU A 210 23.59 -18.99 18.16
CA GLU A 210 24.02 -18.49 16.83
C GLU A 210 23.03 -18.89 15.73
N GLY A 211 22.58 -20.15 15.72
CA GLY A 211 21.66 -20.67 14.70
C GLY A 211 20.28 -19.99 14.71
N GLN A 212 19.76 -19.61 15.89
CA GLN A 212 18.49 -18.89 16.00
C GLN A 212 18.60 -17.45 15.48
N GLY A 213 19.68 -16.74 15.82
CA GLY A 213 19.93 -15.37 15.35
C GLY A 213 20.08 -15.27 13.83
N GLU A 214 20.81 -16.22 13.23
CA GLU A 214 20.96 -16.30 11.78
C GLU A 214 19.64 -16.60 11.05
N SER A 215 18.82 -17.50 11.61
CA SER A 215 17.51 -17.87 11.05
C SER A 215 16.55 -16.67 11.03
N LEU A 216 16.54 -15.87 12.10
CA LEU A 216 15.73 -14.66 12.24
C LEU A 216 16.19 -13.57 11.26
N MET A 217 17.50 -13.35 11.14
CA MET A 217 18.07 -12.40 10.18
C MET A 217 17.77 -12.80 8.72
N ARG A 218 17.84 -14.09 8.40
CA ARG A 218 17.44 -14.61 7.09
C ARG A 218 15.96 -14.37 6.81
N ALA A 219 15.09 -14.56 7.80
CA ALA A 219 13.67 -14.26 7.67
C ALA A 219 13.41 -12.76 7.41
N ARG A 220 14.04 -11.87 8.20
CA ARG A 220 13.95 -10.41 8.01
C ARG A 220 14.42 -9.97 6.62
N ARG A 221 15.52 -10.54 6.12
CA ARG A 221 16.04 -10.28 4.76
C ARG A 221 15.07 -10.70 3.66
N ASN A 222 14.44 -11.87 3.81
CA ASN A 222 13.47 -12.34 2.82
C ASN A 222 12.24 -11.41 2.78
N THR A 223 11.74 -10.98 3.93
CA THR A 223 10.67 -9.99 4.01
C THR A 223 11.07 -8.67 3.33
N PHE A 224 12.27 -8.15 3.60
CA PHE A 224 12.78 -6.96 2.91
C PHE A 224 12.82 -7.11 1.39
N LYS A 225 13.27 -8.24 0.86
CA LYS A 225 13.29 -8.49 -0.60
C LYS A 225 11.89 -8.43 -1.21
N THR A 226 10.89 -8.99 -0.53
CA THR A 226 9.49 -8.89 -0.96
C THR A 226 9.03 -7.44 -0.99
N LEU A 227 9.34 -6.66 0.06
CA LEU A 227 8.92 -5.26 0.16
C LEU A 227 9.64 -4.34 -0.82
N LEU A 228 10.87 -4.67 -1.23
CA LEU A 228 11.56 -4.00 -2.32
C LEU A 228 10.79 -4.14 -3.65
N ILE A 229 10.25 -5.33 -3.93
CA ILE A 229 9.43 -5.57 -5.13
C ILE A 229 8.13 -4.77 -5.06
N VAL A 230 7.48 -4.74 -3.89
CA VAL A 230 6.28 -3.92 -3.66
C VAL A 230 6.56 -2.44 -3.97
N CYS A 231 7.68 -1.89 -3.53
CA CYS A 231 8.02 -0.50 -3.80
C CYS A 231 8.41 -0.23 -5.26
N ALA A 232 9.06 -1.19 -5.94
CA ALA A 232 9.28 -1.07 -7.38
C ALA A 232 7.95 -1.04 -8.15
N ALA A 233 6.99 -1.89 -7.76
CA ALA A 233 5.64 -1.87 -8.32
C ALA A 233 4.93 -0.53 -8.06
N PHE A 234 5.09 0.06 -6.86
CA PHE A 234 4.59 1.39 -6.54
C PHE A 234 5.12 2.44 -7.52
N ILE A 235 6.44 2.52 -7.71
CA ILE A 235 7.05 3.49 -8.64
C ILE A 235 6.46 3.33 -10.04
N ILE A 236 6.46 2.11 -10.59
CA ILE A 236 5.98 1.85 -11.96
C ILE A 236 4.50 2.25 -12.12
N CYS A 237 3.67 1.90 -11.14
CA CYS A 237 2.22 2.10 -11.21
C CYS A 237 1.80 3.56 -10.98
N TRP A 238 2.51 4.28 -10.10
CA TRP A 238 2.16 5.66 -9.75
C TRP A 238 2.74 6.70 -10.72
N THR A 239 3.88 6.40 -11.35
CA THR A 239 4.59 7.36 -12.23
C THR A 239 3.68 7.98 -13.31
N PRO A 240 2.88 7.21 -14.07
CA PRO A 240 2.09 7.77 -15.16
C PRO A 240 1.04 8.76 -14.68
N ASN A 241 0.32 8.44 -13.60
CA ASN A 241 -0.69 9.32 -13.02
C ASN A 241 -0.07 10.59 -12.43
N GLN A 242 1.06 10.45 -11.74
CA GLN A 242 1.75 11.57 -11.12
C GLN A 242 2.32 12.54 -12.16
N ILE A 243 2.88 12.03 -13.26
CA ILE A 243 3.32 12.86 -14.39
C ILE A 243 2.12 13.54 -15.06
N PHE A 244 1.04 12.81 -15.36
CA PHE A 244 -0.16 13.38 -15.97
C PHE A 244 -0.71 14.55 -15.14
N PHE A 245 -0.91 14.33 -13.83
CA PHE A 245 -1.44 15.35 -12.93
C PHE A 245 -0.49 16.55 -12.80
N PHE A 246 0.82 16.31 -12.69
CA PHE A 246 1.81 17.37 -12.60
C PHE A 246 1.83 18.24 -13.86
N LEU A 247 1.86 17.64 -15.05
CA LEU A 247 1.84 18.36 -16.32
C LEU A 247 0.57 19.19 -16.50
N SER A 248 -0.60 18.65 -16.12
CA SER A 248 -1.85 19.41 -16.13
C SER A 248 -1.77 20.68 -15.30
N ASN A 249 -1.22 20.59 -14.10
CA ASN A 249 -1.15 21.72 -13.18
C ASN A 249 -0.07 22.73 -13.60
N LEU A 250 0.90 22.35 -14.45
CA LEU A 250 1.82 23.28 -15.11
C LEU A 250 1.20 24.03 -16.30
N GLY A 251 -0.07 23.76 -16.64
CA GLY A 251 -0.79 24.46 -17.70
C GLY A 251 -0.76 23.74 -19.05
N LEU A 252 -0.25 22.50 -19.13
CA LEU A 252 -0.44 21.69 -20.33
C LEU A 252 -1.92 21.29 -20.43
N LYS A 253 -2.50 21.49 -21.61
CA LYS A 253 -3.88 21.07 -21.90
C LYS A 253 -3.91 19.54 -22.02
N VAL A 254 -4.22 18.88 -20.91
CA VAL A 254 -4.50 17.44 -20.88
C VAL A 254 -5.99 17.21 -20.70
N ASP A 255 -6.49 16.11 -21.28
CA ASP A 255 -7.91 15.77 -21.25
C ASP A 255 -8.18 14.75 -20.13
N PHE A 256 -8.86 15.18 -19.07
CA PHE A 256 -9.30 14.35 -17.95
C PHE A 256 -10.46 13.41 -18.30
N SER A 257 -11.03 13.54 -19.49
CA SER A 257 -12.01 12.59 -20.04
C SER A 257 -11.37 11.55 -20.96
N SER A 258 -10.06 11.67 -21.22
CA SER A 258 -9.37 10.78 -22.15
C SER A 258 -9.20 9.37 -21.57
N PRO A 259 -9.23 8.31 -22.42
CA PRO A 259 -8.88 6.96 -21.99
C PRO A 259 -7.50 6.86 -21.33
N ILE A 260 -6.55 7.73 -21.74
CA ILE A 260 -5.20 7.79 -21.17
C ILE A 260 -5.25 8.11 -19.68
N PHE A 261 -6.02 9.12 -19.28
CA PHE A 261 -6.17 9.49 -17.87
C PHE A 261 -6.76 8.36 -17.02
N TYR A 262 -7.80 7.71 -17.52
CA TYR A 262 -8.40 6.59 -16.82
C TYR A 262 -7.49 5.35 -16.76
N ILE A 263 -6.63 5.13 -17.77
CA ILE A 263 -5.57 4.12 -17.71
C ILE A 263 -4.57 4.48 -16.61
N THR A 264 -4.16 5.75 -16.46
CA THR A 264 -3.23 6.13 -15.39
C THR A 264 -3.83 5.92 -13.99
N ILE A 265 -5.12 6.20 -13.80
CA ILE A 265 -5.84 5.87 -12.55
C ILE A 265 -5.85 4.36 -12.33
N GLY A 266 -6.17 3.57 -13.37
CA GLY A 266 -6.18 2.12 -13.27
C GLY A 266 -4.81 1.52 -12.97
N MET A 267 -3.71 2.16 -13.40
CA MET A 267 -2.35 1.79 -12.99
C MET A 267 -2.11 2.03 -11.49
N VAL A 268 -2.59 3.15 -10.94
CA VAL A 268 -2.55 3.38 -9.48
C VAL A 268 -3.34 2.30 -8.75
N ALA A 269 -4.55 1.98 -9.20
CA ALA A 269 -5.35 0.90 -8.60
C ALA A 269 -4.68 -0.48 -8.74
N LEU A 270 -3.96 -0.73 -9.84
CA LEU A 270 -3.20 -1.96 -10.04
C LEU A 270 -2.11 -2.13 -8.97
N ASN A 271 -1.50 -1.06 -8.48
CA ASN A 271 -0.52 -1.14 -7.38
C ASN A 271 -1.09 -1.84 -6.15
N SER A 272 -2.30 -1.46 -5.74
CA SER A 272 -3.02 -2.06 -4.61
C SER A 272 -3.35 -3.55 -4.85
N CYS A 273 -3.47 -3.97 -6.10
CA CYS A 273 -3.84 -5.33 -6.47
C CYS A 273 -2.62 -6.27 -6.62
N LEU A 274 -1.43 -5.72 -6.89
CA LEU A 274 -0.20 -6.52 -7.06
C LEU A 274 0.32 -7.10 -5.74
N ASN A 275 0.03 -6.44 -4.61
CA ASN A 275 0.51 -6.80 -3.27
C ASN A 275 0.21 -8.28 -2.90
N PRO A 276 -1.05 -8.77 -2.95
CA PRO A 276 -1.37 -10.18 -2.72
C PRO A 276 -0.57 -11.18 -3.56
N PHE A 277 -0.38 -10.91 -4.86
CA PHE A 277 0.39 -11.79 -5.75
C PHE A 277 1.87 -11.81 -5.38
N ILE A 278 2.45 -10.65 -5.08
CA ILE A 278 3.84 -10.54 -4.61
C ILE A 278 4.02 -11.35 -3.31
N TYR A 279 3.07 -11.25 -2.37
CA TYR A 279 3.10 -12.03 -1.14
C TYR A 279 2.94 -13.53 -1.39
N ALA A 280 2.02 -13.94 -2.25
CA ALA A 280 1.79 -15.35 -2.60
C ALA A 280 3.01 -16.01 -3.26
N ILE A 281 3.80 -15.25 -4.04
CA ILE A 281 4.97 -15.79 -4.75
C ILE A 281 6.24 -15.74 -3.90
N LYS A 282 6.46 -14.65 -3.15
CA LYS A 282 7.77 -14.39 -2.50
C LYS A 282 7.72 -14.48 -0.98
N TYR A 283 6.56 -14.25 -0.34
CA TYR A 283 6.50 -14.17 1.11
C TYR A 283 6.22 -15.52 1.77
N LYS A 284 7.29 -16.22 2.18
CA LYS A 284 7.20 -17.59 2.73
C LYS A 284 6.24 -17.75 3.91
N GLN A 285 6.14 -16.75 4.81
CA GLN A 285 5.20 -16.83 5.94
C GLN A 285 3.76 -16.80 5.45
N PHE A 286 3.46 -15.95 4.46
CA PHE A 286 2.15 -15.88 3.82
C PHE A 286 1.82 -17.17 3.07
N GLN A 287 2.77 -17.75 2.33
CA GLN A 287 2.61 -19.05 1.68
C GLN A 287 2.27 -20.18 2.68
N LYS A 288 2.94 -20.20 3.84
CA LYS A 288 2.59 -21.12 4.92
C LYS A 288 1.17 -20.87 5.42
N GLY A 289 0.79 -19.61 5.63
CA GLY A 289 -0.55 -19.24 6.07
C GLY A 289 -1.65 -19.65 5.08
N LEU A 290 -1.41 -19.47 3.77
CA LEU A 290 -2.29 -19.94 2.71
C LEU A 290 -2.48 -21.47 2.79
N LYS A 291 -1.40 -22.23 2.95
CA LYS A 291 -1.48 -23.69 3.13
C LYS A 291 -2.26 -24.08 4.37
N VAL A 292 -2.21 -23.32 5.47
CA VAL A 292 -3.04 -23.61 6.65
C VAL A 292 -4.52 -23.31 6.39
N VAL A 293 -4.83 -22.22 5.71
CA VAL A 293 -6.23 -21.83 5.42
C VAL A 293 -6.89 -22.80 4.43
N PHE A 294 -6.18 -23.23 3.39
CA PHE A 294 -6.74 -24.05 2.30
C PHE A 294 -6.26 -25.51 2.28
N GLY A 295 -5.24 -25.87 3.05
CA GLY A 295 -4.68 -27.22 3.06
C GLY A 295 -5.55 -28.23 3.80
N LYS A 296 -5.25 -29.52 3.60
CA LYS A 296 -5.97 -30.65 4.22
C LYS A 296 -5.74 -30.67 5.74
N ARG A 297 -6.67 -31.28 6.48
CA ARG A 297 -6.68 -31.28 7.96
C ARG A 297 -5.38 -31.80 8.60
N GLY A 298 -4.70 -32.76 7.96
CA GLY A 298 -3.40 -33.29 8.39
C GLY A 298 -2.23 -32.29 8.23
N ASP A 299 -2.20 -31.54 7.12
CA ASP A 299 -1.18 -30.51 6.88
C ASP A 299 -1.32 -29.33 7.85
N ARG A 300 -2.56 -29.00 8.24
CA ARG A 300 -2.86 -27.95 9.23
C ARG A 300 -2.28 -28.29 10.60
N ALA A 301 -2.43 -29.55 11.03
CA ALA A 301 -1.93 -30.01 12.32
C ALA A 301 -0.41 -29.94 12.38
N SER A 302 0.28 -30.42 11.34
CA SER A 302 1.75 -30.41 11.24
C SER A 302 2.35 -28.99 11.22
N ILE A 303 1.75 -28.05 10.47
CA ILE A 303 2.21 -26.66 10.43
C ILE A 303 1.93 -25.92 11.75
N ALA A 304 0.82 -26.24 12.42
CA ALA A 304 0.50 -25.67 13.73
C ALA A 304 1.51 -26.12 14.80
N THR A 305 1.84 -27.42 14.88
CA THR A 305 2.87 -27.91 15.83
C THR A 305 4.26 -27.37 15.52
N ALA A 306 4.63 -27.23 14.24
CA ALA A 306 5.93 -26.66 13.84
C ALA A 306 6.07 -25.16 14.13
N SER A 307 4.96 -24.44 14.34
CA SER A 307 4.97 -23.00 14.62
C SER A 307 4.84 -22.64 16.10
N THR A 308 4.36 -23.57 16.95
CA THR A 308 4.31 -23.39 18.41
C THR A 308 5.63 -23.75 19.12
N GLY A 309 6.52 -24.52 18.49
CA GLY A 309 7.81 -24.93 19.07
C GLY A 309 8.94 -23.88 19.03
N HIS A 310 8.63 -22.62 18.75
CA HIS A 310 9.61 -21.52 18.64
C HIS A 310 9.25 -20.27 19.47
N ASN A 311 8.34 -20.41 20.43
CA ASN A 311 8.08 -19.37 21.45
C ASN A 311 8.84 -19.67 22.72
#